data_AF-A0A951DQG1-F1
#
_entry.id   AF-A0A951DQG1-F1
#
_cell.length_a   1.000
_cell.length_b   1.000
_cell.length_c   1.000
_cell.angle_alpha   90.00
_cell.angle_beta   90.00
_cell.angle_gamma   90.00
#
_symmetry.space_group_name_H-M   'P 1'
#
loop_
_entity.id
_entity.type
_entity.pdbx_description
1 polymer ?
#
loop_
_entity_poly.entity_id
_entity_poly.type
_entity_poly.pdbx_seq_one_letter_code
_entity_poly.pdbx_strand_id
1 'polypeptide(L)'
;MSSGQTLALGAFIFALAVFVGFLLISKVPTLLHTPLMSATNFIHGIVLVGALTVAATAHDALGYVIAIAAVLLGTLNVVGGWVVTDRMLHMFRRRTTEERPAETAKPPQAEG
;
A
#
# COMPACT_ATOMS: atom_id res chain seq x y z
N MET A 1 -16.18 -25.37 -18.29
CA MET A 1 -16.28 -25.52 -16.81
C MET A 1 -17.71 -25.22 -16.43
N SER A 2 -18.33 -26.00 -15.55
CA SER A 2 -19.71 -25.74 -15.11
C SER A 2 -19.74 -24.53 -14.15
N SER A 3 -20.88 -23.83 -14.05
CA SER A 3 -21.02 -22.68 -13.14
C SER A 3 -20.72 -23.05 -11.69
N GLY A 4 -21.08 -24.26 -11.27
CA GLY A 4 -20.73 -24.79 -9.94
C GLY A 4 -19.24 -24.97 -9.73
N GLN A 5 -18.48 -25.38 -10.76
CA GLN A 5 -17.02 -25.50 -10.68
C GLN A 5 -16.34 -24.13 -10.56
N THR A 6 -16.81 -23.10 -11.28
CA THR A 6 -16.24 -21.74 -11.20
C THR A 6 -16.44 -21.13 -9.81
N LEU A 7 -17.63 -21.30 -9.21
CA LEU A 7 -17.90 -20.83 -7.85
C LEU A 7 -17.06 -21.59 -6.82
N ALA A 8 -16.97 -22.91 -6.94
CA ALA A 8 -16.14 -23.73 -6.04
C ALA A 8 -14.67 -23.33 -6.12
N LEU A 9 -14.14 -23.09 -7.33
CA LEU A 9 -12.77 -22.62 -7.53
C LEU A 9 -12.57 -21.22 -6.94
N GLY A 10 -13.51 -20.28 -7.15
CA GLY A 10 -13.45 -18.94 -6.59
C GLY A 10 -13.45 -18.94 -5.05
N ALA A 11 -14.31 -19.76 -4.43
CA ALA A 11 -14.34 -19.93 -2.98
C ALA A 11 -13.04 -20.55 -2.45
N PHE A 12 -12.49 -21.52 -3.17
CA PHE A 12 -11.21 -22.14 -2.81
C PHE A 12 -10.05 -21.13 -2.86
N ILE A 13 -9.96 -20.33 -3.93
CA ILE A 13 -8.97 -19.25 -4.06
C ILE A 13 -9.14 -18.23 -2.93
N PHE A 14 -10.38 -17.81 -2.65
CA PHE A 14 -10.67 -16.87 -1.57
C PHE A 14 -10.22 -17.40 -0.21
N ALA A 15 -10.57 -18.65 0.13
CA ALA A 15 -10.19 -19.27 1.40
C ALA A 15 -8.66 -19.36 1.56
N LEU A 16 -7.95 -19.77 0.51
CA LEU A 16 -6.48 -19.82 0.51
C LEU A 16 -5.86 -18.42 0.62
N ALA A 17 -6.40 -17.42 -0.09
CA ALA A 17 -5.89 -16.06 -0.02
C ALA A 17 -6.03 -15.46 1.38
N VAL A 18 -7.17 -15.68 2.06
CA VAL A 18 -7.38 -15.26 3.46
C VAL A 18 -6.39 -15.97 4.39
N PHE A 19 -6.23 -17.28 4.24
CA PHE A 19 -5.29 -18.07 5.04
C PHE A 19 -3.84 -17.58 4.88
N VAL A 20 -3.40 -17.35 3.65
CA VAL A 20 -2.07 -16.80 3.35
C VAL A 20 -1.91 -15.40 3.94
N GLY A 21 -2.92 -14.52 3.80
CA GLY A 21 -2.90 -13.18 4.36
C GLY A 21 -2.73 -13.19 5.89
N PHE A 22 -3.46 -14.08 6.58
CA PHE A 22 -3.32 -14.26 8.02
C PHE A 22 -1.91 -14.70 8.44
N LEU A 23 -1.34 -15.69 7.75
CA LEU A 23 0.03 -16.17 8.02
C LEU A 23 1.08 -15.09 7.81
N LEU A 24 0.90 -14.26 6.77
CA LEU A 24 1.85 -13.21 6.43
C LEU A 24 1.85 -12.07 7.46
N ILE A 25 0.66 -11.58 7.84
CA ILE A 25 0.51 -10.48 8.81
C ILE A 25 0.98 -10.90 10.20
N SER A 26 0.75 -12.16 10.59
CA SER A 26 1.17 -12.71 11.90
C SER A 26 2.70 -12.73 12.11
N LYS A 27 3.49 -12.57 11.05
CA LYS A 27 4.96 -12.62 11.09
C LYS A 27 5.63 -11.26 10.93
N VAL A 28 4.87 -10.16 10.87
CA VAL A 28 5.43 -8.81 10.75
C VAL A 28 5.95 -8.31 12.11
N PRO A 29 7.16 -7.70 12.18
CA PRO A 29 7.67 -7.07 13.39
C PRO A 29 6.88 -5.80 13.74
N THR A 30 6.82 -5.46 15.02
CA THR A 30 6.01 -4.33 15.52
C THR A 30 6.38 -2.98 14.92
N LEU A 31 7.67 -2.79 14.59
CA LEU A 31 8.20 -1.60 13.91
C LEU A 31 7.53 -1.33 12.56
N LEU A 32 6.99 -2.37 11.91
CA LEU A 32 6.38 -2.28 10.59
C LEU A 32 4.85 -2.23 10.63
N HIS A 33 4.17 -2.25 11.78
CA HIS A 33 2.69 -2.21 11.79
C HIS A 33 2.12 -0.95 11.15
N THR A 34 2.70 0.23 11.42
CA THR A 34 2.23 1.49 10.82
C THR A 34 2.55 1.58 9.32
N PRO A 35 3.78 1.27 8.86
CA PRO A 35 4.05 1.14 7.42
C PRO A 35 3.17 0.09 6.73
N LEU A 36 2.93 -1.06 7.38
CA LEU A 36 2.09 -2.14 6.87
C LEU A 36 0.63 -1.67 6.74
N MET A 37 0.11 -0.95 7.73
CA MET A 37 -1.24 -0.38 7.69
C MET A 37 -1.42 0.57 6.49
N SER A 38 -0.41 1.38 6.18
CA SER A 38 -0.43 2.24 4.98
C SER A 38 -0.31 1.41 3.69
N ALA A 39 0.56 0.41 3.68
CA ALA A 39 0.75 -0.46 2.51
C ALA A 39 -0.51 -1.26 2.16
N THR A 40 -1.26 -1.77 3.14
CA THR A 40 -2.53 -2.47 2.89
C THR A 40 -3.61 -1.53 2.36
N ASN A 41 -3.61 -0.26 2.77
CA ASN A 41 -4.48 0.76 2.18
C ASN A 41 -4.14 1.03 0.70
N PHE A 42 -2.85 1.07 0.33
CA PHE A 42 -2.43 1.16 -1.08
C PHE A 42 -2.88 -0.06 -1.90
N ILE A 43 -2.71 -1.28 -1.37
CA ILE A 43 -3.09 -2.53 -2.06
C ILE A 43 -4.60 -2.59 -2.31
N HIS A 44 -5.42 -2.13 -1.36
CA HIS A 44 -6.87 -2.08 -1.54
C HIS A 44 -7.32 -1.13 -2.67
N GLY A 45 -6.42 -0.26 -3.16
CA GLY A 45 -6.65 0.54 -4.35
C GLY A 45 -6.97 -0.24 -5.63
N ILE A 46 -6.89 -1.59 -5.61
CA ILE A 46 -7.43 -2.48 -6.65
C ILE A 46 -8.90 -2.19 -7.00
N VAL A 47 -9.66 -1.53 -6.10
CA VAL A 47 -11.02 -1.01 -6.39
C VAL A 47 -11.05 -0.16 -7.67
N LEU A 48 -9.95 0.51 -8.05
CA LEU A 48 -9.85 1.25 -9.31
C LEU A 48 -10.13 0.36 -10.53
N VAL A 49 -9.75 -0.93 -10.51
CA VAL A 49 -10.08 -1.87 -11.61
C VAL A 49 -11.59 -2.10 -11.71
N GLY A 50 -12.27 -2.19 -10.57
CA GLY A 50 -13.73 -2.24 -10.53
C GLY A 50 -14.36 -0.95 -11.08
N ALA A 51 -13.84 0.21 -10.70
CA ALA A 51 -14.30 1.50 -11.21
C ALA A 51 -14.13 1.63 -12.74
N LEU A 52 -13.00 1.18 -13.28
CA LEU A 52 -12.77 1.13 -14.73
C LEU A 52 -13.71 0.16 -15.44
N THR A 53 -14.06 -0.96 -14.80
CA THR A 53 -15.04 -1.90 -15.35
C THR A 53 -16.44 -1.29 -15.41
N VAL A 54 -16.85 -0.56 -14.37
CA VAL A 54 -18.12 0.19 -14.36
C VAL A 54 -18.12 1.31 -15.40
N ALA A 55 -17.01 2.02 -15.55
CA ALA A 55 -16.86 3.06 -16.54
C ALA A 55 -16.99 2.53 -17.97
N ALA A 56 -16.49 1.32 -18.24
CA ALA A 56 -16.61 0.67 -19.55
C ALA A 56 -18.06 0.29 -19.93
N THR A 57 -18.94 0.14 -18.94
CA THR A 57 -20.36 -0.24 -19.12
C THR A 57 -21.34 0.92 -18.94
N ALA A 58 -20.85 2.15 -18.76
CA ALA A 58 -21.71 3.31 -18.56
C ALA A 58 -22.35 3.77 -19.90
N HIS A 59 -23.67 3.99 -19.89
CA HIS A 59 -24.45 4.32 -21.09
C HIS A 59 -25.40 5.52 -20.92
N ASP A 60 -25.54 6.04 -19.70
CA ASP A 60 -26.43 7.14 -19.35
C ASP A 60 -25.68 8.22 -18.56
N ALA A 61 -26.27 9.42 -18.49
CA ALA A 61 -25.63 10.56 -17.83
C ALA A 61 -25.28 10.27 -16.36
N LEU A 62 -26.16 9.56 -15.64
CA LEU A 62 -25.92 9.17 -14.26
C LEU A 62 -24.78 8.15 -14.16
N GLY A 63 -24.77 7.13 -15.01
CA GLY A 63 -23.69 6.15 -15.09
C GLY A 63 -22.33 6.79 -15.34
N TYR A 64 -22.23 7.78 -16.24
CA TYR A 64 -20.98 8.51 -16.48
C TYR A 64 -20.53 9.32 -15.27
N VAL A 65 -21.43 10.00 -14.56
CA VAL A 65 -21.09 10.75 -13.35
C VAL A 65 -20.55 9.82 -12.26
N ILE A 66 -21.21 8.67 -12.04
CA ILE A 66 -20.75 7.66 -11.08
C ILE A 66 -19.41 7.09 -11.50
N ALA A 67 -19.23 6.73 -12.77
CA ALA A 67 -17.99 6.19 -13.30
C ALA A 67 -16.81 7.16 -13.10
N ILE A 68 -17.00 8.43 -13.43
CA ILE A 68 -15.98 9.47 -13.25
C ILE A 68 -15.64 9.60 -11.76
N ALA A 69 -16.64 9.70 -10.88
CA ALA A 69 -16.42 9.79 -9.44
C ALA A 69 -15.69 8.55 -8.89
N ALA A 70 -16.08 7.35 -9.32
CA ALA A 70 -15.47 6.09 -8.89
C ALA A 70 -14.00 5.98 -9.33
N VAL A 71 -13.69 6.36 -10.57
CA VAL A 71 -12.32 6.38 -11.08
C VAL A 71 -11.49 7.41 -10.32
N LEU A 72 -11.99 8.63 -10.13
CA LEU A 72 -11.30 9.68 -9.38
C LEU A 72 -10.98 9.24 -7.95
N LEU A 73 -11.97 8.71 -7.22
CA LEU A 73 -11.79 8.23 -5.86
C LEU A 73 -10.83 7.03 -5.80
N GLY A 74 -10.93 6.10 -6.76
CA GLY A 74 -10.00 4.97 -6.87
C GLY A 74 -8.56 5.42 -7.13
N THR A 75 -8.35 6.37 -8.03
CA THR A 75 -7.03 6.94 -8.31
C THR A 75 -6.46 7.66 -7.09
N LEU A 76 -7.26 8.46 -6.37
CA LEU A 76 -6.82 9.13 -5.14
C LEU A 76 -6.40 8.12 -4.06
N ASN A 77 -7.12 7.00 -3.92
CA ASN A 77 -6.75 5.95 -2.97
C ASN A 77 -5.39 5.30 -3.32
N VAL A 78 -5.18 4.92 -4.59
CA VAL A 78 -3.93 4.31 -5.07
C VAL A 78 -2.76 5.28 -4.94
N VAL A 79 -2.89 6.50 -5.47
CA VAL A 79 -1.80 7.48 -5.48
C VAL A 79 -1.49 7.97 -4.06
N GLY A 80 -2.52 8.31 -3.29
CA GLY A 80 -2.35 8.74 -1.90
C GLY A 80 -1.74 7.65 -1.03
N GLY A 81 -2.21 6.42 -1.17
CA GLY A 81 -1.67 5.26 -0.46
C GLY A 81 -0.19 5.01 -0.79
N TRP A 82 0.20 5.12 -2.06
CA TRP A 82 1.59 4.94 -2.47
C TRP A 82 2.51 6.01 -1.90
N VAL A 83 2.15 7.30 -2.01
CA VAL A 83 2.97 8.43 -1.51
C VAL A 83 3.22 8.32 -0.01
N VAL A 84 2.19 7.99 0.77
CA VAL A 84 2.32 7.85 2.23
C VAL A 84 3.18 6.64 2.58
N THR A 85 2.98 5.52 1.90
CA THR A 85 3.74 4.28 2.14
C THR A 85 5.22 4.46 1.79
N ASP A 86 5.54 5.12 0.68
CA ASP A 86 6.92 5.42 0.27
C ASP A 86 7.64 6.26 1.33
N ARG A 87 7.01 7.36 1.78
CA ARG A 87 7.55 8.21 2.85
C ARG A 87 7.78 7.42 4.15
N MET A 88 6.88 6.50 4.49
CA MET A 88 7.04 5.65 5.67
C MET A 88 8.22 4.67 5.53
N LEU A 89 8.37 4.05 4.37
CA LEU A 89 9.45 3.09 4.11
C LEU A 89 10.82 3.76 3.96
N HIS A 90 10.86 5.02 3.52
CA HIS A 90 12.10 5.78 3.41
C HIS A 90 12.82 5.93 4.76
N MET A 91 12.08 5.92 5.88
CA MET A 91 12.63 6.02 7.23
C MET A 91 13.42 4.78 7.68
N PHE A 92 13.28 3.64 6.98
CA PHE A 92 14.03 2.41 7.26
C PHE A 92 15.33 2.29 6.46
N ARG A 93 15.60 3.23 5.54
CA ARG A 93 16.88 3.29 4.84
C ARG A 93 17.96 3.72 5.82
N ARG A 94 19.02 2.91 5.95
CA ARG A 94 20.21 3.31 6.72
C ARG A 94 20.73 4.63 6.14
N ARG A 95 20.93 5.65 6.97
CA ARG A 95 21.73 6.81 6.59
C ARG A 95 23.12 6.30 6.21
N THR A 96 23.52 6.49 4.96
CA THR A 96 24.91 6.33 4.56
C THR A 96 25.76 7.33 5.35
N THR A 97 26.93 6.88 5.81
CA THR A 97 27.80 7.49 6.83
C THR A 97 28.32 8.92 6.52
N GLU A 98 27.89 9.58 5.45
CA GLU A 98 28.48 10.87 5.02
C GLU A 98 27.92 12.11 5.73
N GLU A 99 26.84 12.01 6.52
CA GLU A 99 26.24 13.16 7.21
C GLU A 99 26.38 13.08 8.73
N ARG A 100 27.56 12.77 9.24
CA ARG A 100 27.93 13.23 10.59
C ARG A 100 28.70 14.53 10.39
N PRO A 101 28.11 15.73 10.67
CA PRO A 101 28.93 16.92 10.81
C PRO A 101 30.04 16.56 11.78
N ALA A 102 31.29 16.76 11.37
CA ALA A 102 32.45 16.49 12.19
C ALA A 102 32.26 17.25 13.51
N GLU A 103 31.76 16.54 14.53
CA GLU A 103 31.68 17.05 15.88
C GLU A 103 33.12 17.35 16.25
N THR A 104 33.38 18.64 16.29
CA THR A 104 34.64 19.32 16.57
C THR A 104 35.46 18.51 17.55
N ALA A 105 36.54 17.92 17.07
CA ALA A 105 37.61 17.43 17.92
C ALA A 105 38.12 18.63 18.74
N LYS A 106 37.68 18.72 19.99
CA LYS A 106 38.19 19.70 20.94
C LYS A 106 39.69 19.43 21.11
N PRO A 107 40.59 20.39 20.85
CA PRO A 107 42.01 20.16 21.02
C PRO A 107 42.34 19.86 22.49
N PRO A 108 43.39 19.06 22.76
CA PRO A 108 43.79 18.75 24.12
C PRO A 108 44.10 20.06 24.85
N GLN A 109 43.41 20.31 25.95
CA GLN A 109 43.74 21.39 26.85
C GLN A 109 45.13 21.09 27.43
N ALA A 110 46.12 21.82 26.95
CA ALA A 110 47.45 21.89 27.55
C ALA A 110 47.45 23.08 28.51
N GLU A 111 47.13 22.79 29.77
CA GLU A 111 47.38 23.64 30.94
C GLU A 111 47.68 22.62 32.05
N GLY A 112 48.79 22.60 32.78
CA GLY A 112 49.75 23.63 33.17
C GLY A 112 50.13 23.25 34.60
#